data_AF-A0A1E3Q8H8-F1
#
_entry.id   AF-A0A1E3Q8H8-F1
#
_cell.length_a   1.000
_cell.length_b   1.000
_cell.length_c   1.000
_cell.angle_alpha   90.00
_cell.angle_beta   90.00
_cell.angle_gamma   90.00
#
_symmetry.space_group_name_H-M   'P 1'
#
loop_
_entity.id
_entity.type
_entity.pdbx_description
1 polymer ?
#
loop_
_entity_poly.entity_id
_entity_poly.type
_entity_poly.pdbx_seq_one_letter_code
_entity_poly.pdbx_strand_id
1 'polypeptide(L)'
;MPTKPTHLALTTKIIKTPQEARTETIHLYRRFLRSAPTILRLYQMDVPLAMIRSKLRQEFERQRFVRSLPVISVLLAKGNMEYQETVNFWKQKAQIFKYFSQEEYPERYARKGFVDKFLEGTA
;
A
#
# COMPACT_ATOMS: atom_id res chain seq x y z
N MET A 1 23.02 -1.44 -26.88
CA MET A 1 22.15 -0.30 -26.53
C MET A 1 21.81 -0.36 -25.05
N PRO A 2 21.93 0.72 -24.27
CA PRO A 2 21.47 0.73 -22.88
C PRO A 2 19.93 0.73 -22.83
N THR A 3 19.36 -0.04 -21.90
CA THR A 3 17.91 -0.11 -21.67
C THR A 3 17.43 1.12 -20.90
N LYS A 4 16.36 1.78 -21.39
CA LYS A 4 15.77 2.95 -20.73
C LYS A 4 14.83 2.51 -19.59
N PRO A 5 14.75 3.27 -18.48
CA PRO A 5 13.85 2.95 -17.38
C PRO A 5 12.38 3.21 -17.76
N THR A 6 11.48 2.52 -17.06
CA THR A 6 10.02 2.66 -17.21
C THR A 6 9.50 3.97 -16.59
N HIS A 7 8.27 4.35 -16.95
CA HIS A 7 7.63 5.55 -16.39
C HIS A 7 7.55 5.46 -14.86
N LEU A 8 7.93 6.55 -14.16
CA LEU A 8 7.97 6.68 -12.69
C LEU A 8 8.99 5.78 -11.97
N ALA A 9 9.90 5.12 -12.69
CA ALA A 9 10.97 4.34 -12.09
C ALA A 9 11.88 5.24 -11.24
N LEU A 10 12.29 4.72 -10.09
CA LEU A 10 13.28 5.35 -9.21
C LEU A 10 14.42 4.38 -8.96
N THR A 11 15.65 4.89 -8.97
CA THR A 11 16.81 4.11 -8.55
C THR A 11 16.70 3.78 -7.07
N THR A 12 16.83 2.50 -6.74
CA THR A 12 16.82 2.05 -5.34
C THR A 12 17.95 2.72 -4.58
N LYS A 13 17.61 3.35 -3.46
CA LYS A 13 18.58 3.94 -2.53
C LYS A 13 18.43 3.35 -1.14
N ILE A 14 19.54 3.22 -0.44
CA ILE A 14 19.57 2.80 0.98
C ILE A 14 19.54 4.06 1.83
N ILE A 15 18.56 4.14 2.72
CA ILE A 15 18.40 5.28 3.62
C ILE A 15 19.43 5.20 4.74
N LYS A 16 20.17 6.30 4.94
CA LYS A 16 21.23 6.39 5.95
C LYS A 16 20.82 7.16 7.20
N THR A 17 19.82 8.05 7.10
CA THR A 17 19.38 8.90 8.21
C THR A 17 17.86 8.84 8.42
N PRO A 18 17.38 9.00 9.66
CA PRO A 18 15.94 9.03 9.94
C PRO A 18 15.24 10.25 9.34
N GLN A 19 15.94 11.38 9.17
CA GLN A 19 15.41 12.57 8.52
C GLN A 19 15.14 12.31 7.03
N GLU A 20 16.06 11.61 6.35
CA GLU A 20 15.86 11.18 4.96
C GLU A 20 14.69 10.21 4.84
N ALA A 21 14.61 9.20 5.72
CA ALA A 21 13.48 8.27 5.77
C ALA A 21 12.14 9.00 5.85
N ARG A 22 12.02 9.97 6.78
CA ARG A 22 10.80 10.75 6.98
C ARG A 22 10.42 11.53 5.73
N THR A 23 11.38 12.23 5.13
CA THR A 23 11.15 13.05 3.94
C THR A 23 10.67 12.18 2.77
N GLU A 24 11.35 11.09 2.47
CA GLU A 24 10.99 10.16 1.40
C GLU A 24 9.62 9.52 1.62
N THR A 25 9.32 9.11 2.85
CA THR A 25 8.02 8.54 3.21
C THR A 25 6.89 9.55 2.97
N ILE A 26 7.09 10.81 3.36
CA ILE A 26 6.10 11.88 3.14
C ILE A 26 5.94 12.17 1.64
N HIS A 27 7.03 12.16 0.86
CA HIS A 27 6.95 12.34 -0.58
C HIS A 27 6.15 11.22 -1.25
N LEU A 28 6.44 9.96 -0.91
CA LEU A 28 5.70 8.82 -1.42
C LEU A 28 4.22 8.89 -1.04
N TYR A 29 3.91 9.19 0.22
CA TYR A 29 2.53 9.36 0.69
C TYR A 29 1.79 10.46 -0.08
N ARG A 30 2.42 11.62 -0.28
CA ARG A 30 1.83 12.73 -1.07
C ARG A 30 1.59 12.34 -2.53
N ARG A 31 2.50 11.56 -3.14
CA ARG A 31 2.31 11.05 -4.51
C ARG A 31 1.06 10.18 -4.61
N PHE A 32 0.89 9.23 -3.69
CA PHE A 32 -0.31 8.39 -3.61
C PHE A 32 -1.60 9.21 -3.41
N LEU A 33 -1.61 10.17 -2.48
CA LEU A 33 -2.79 11.00 -2.24
C LEU A 33 -3.21 11.82 -3.46
N ARG A 34 -2.24 12.29 -4.24
CA ARG A 34 -2.48 13.05 -5.48
C ARG A 34 -2.94 12.16 -6.62
N SER A 35 -2.42 10.92 -6.72
CA SER A 35 -2.82 9.97 -7.76
C SER A 35 -4.13 9.25 -7.45
N ALA A 36 -4.63 9.29 -6.22
CA ALA A 36 -5.86 8.59 -5.80
C ALA A 36 -7.08 8.83 -6.72
N PRO A 37 -7.41 10.06 -7.18
CA PRO A 37 -8.51 10.26 -8.14
C PRO A 37 -8.25 9.59 -9.49
N THR A 38 -7.00 9.57 -9.95
CA THR A 38 -6.59 8.89 -11.19
C THR A 38 -6.73 7.39 -11.04
N ILE A 39 -6.31 6.82 -9.92
CA ILE A 39 -6.47 5.39 -9.61
C ILE A 39 -7.96 5.01 -9.63
N LEU A 40 -8.82 5.78 -8.95
CA LEU A 40 -10.25 5.52 -8.94
C LEU A 40 -10.85 5.45 -10.36
N ARG A 41 -10.46 6.38 -11.24
CA ARG A 41 -10.91 6.41 -12.64
C ARG A 41 -10.33 5.28 -13.47
N LEU A 42 -9.03 5.02 -13.37
CA LEU A 42 -8.34 3.97 -14.13
C LEU A 42 -8.93 2.58 -13.84
N TYR A 43 -9.21 2.30 -12.57
CA TYR A 43 -9.68 0.99 -12.13
C TYR A 43 -11.20 0.90 -12.01
N GLN A 44 -11.93 1.96 -12.38
CA GLN A 44 -13.40 2.05 -12.32
C GLN A 44 -13.93 1.50 -10.99
N MET A 45 -13.41 2.04 -9.88
CA MET A 45 -13.75 1.55 -8.55
C MET A 45 -15.03 2.20 -8.03
N ASP A 46 -15.95 1.39 -7.53
CA ASP A 46 -17.25 1.81 -7.00
C ASP A 46 -17.16 2.18 -5.50
N VAL A 47 -16.09 2.87 -5.11
CA VAL A 47 -15.85 3.30 -3.72
C VAL A 47 -15.59 4.81 -3.66
N PRO A 48 -15.98 5.49 -2.57
CA PRO A 48 -15.72 6.92 -2.46
C PRO A 48 -14.22 7.21 -2.35
N LEU A 49 -13.77 8.32 -2.94
CA LEU A 49 -12.36 8.74 -2.93
C LEU A 49 -11.79 8.87 -1.51
N ALA A 50 -12.62 9.28 -0.55
CA ALA A 50 -12.23 9.36 0.86
C ALA A 50 -11.80 7.99 1.41
N MET A 51 -12.49 6.91 1.02
CA MET A 51 -12.17 5.56 1.45
C MET A 51 -10.81 5.11 0.95
N ILE A 52 -10.46 5.40 -0.32
CA ILE A 52 -9.13 5.12 -0.88
C ILE A 52 -8.04 5.85 -0.09
N ARG A 53 -8.26 7.14 0.22
CA ARG A 53 -7.29 7.93 1.00
C ARG A 53 -7.14 7.39 2.43
N SER A 54 -8.24 6.98 3.06
CA SER A 54 -8.21 6.33 4.36
C SER A 54 -7.43 5.01 4.33
N LYS A 55 -7.60 4.20 3.27
CA LYS A 55 -6.83 2.97 3.06
C LYS A 55 -5.35 3.20 2.85
N LEU A 56 -4.99 4.19 2.02
CA LEU A 56 -3.61 4.61 1.88
C LEU A 56 -3.03 5.00 3.25
N ARG A 57 -3.76 5.78 4.05
CA ARG A 57 -3.30 6.13 5.40
C ARG A 57 -3.15 4.91 6.30
N GLN A 58 -4.10 3.97 6.28
CA GLN A 58 -4.03 2.72 7.05
C GLN A 58 -2.76 1.92 6.74
N GLU A 59 -2.41 1.77 5.46
CA GLU A 59 -1.21 1.04 5.04
C GLU A 59 0.09 1.71 5.49
N PHE A 60 0.16 3.05 5.45
CA PHE A 60 1.31 3.78 5.96
C PHE A 60 1.40 3.72 7.50
N GLU A 61 0.27 3.81 8.20
CA GLU A 61 0.22 3.71 9.66
C GLU A 61 0.58 2.30 10.16
N ARG A 62 0.27 1.25 9.38
CA ARG A 62 0.68 -0.14 9.68
C ARG A 62 2.18 -0.29 9.93
N GLN A 63 2.99 0.55 9.30
CA GLN A 63 4.46 0.51 9.36
C GLN A 63 5.07 1.64 10.20
N ARG A 64 4.24 2.45 10.89
CA ARG A 64 4.67 3.66 11.60
C ARG A 64 5.75 3.43 12.66
N PHE A 65 5.71 2.29 13.34
CA PHE A 65 6.59 2.00 14.48
C PHE A 65 7.89 1.29 14.09
N VAL A 66 8.15 1.09 12.79
CA VAL A 66 9.40 0.51 12.32
C VAL A 66 10.54 1.51 12.55
N ARG A 67 11.54 1.11 13.36
CA ARG A 67 12.71 1.95 13.69
C ARG A 67 13.97 1.61 12.88
N SER A 68 14.02 0.42 12.29
CA SER A 68 15.20 -0.07 11.57
C SER A 68 15.32 0.59 10.20
N LEU A 69 16.41 1.34 9.97
CA LEU A 69 16.65 2.05 8.70
C LEU A 69 16.76 1.13 7.47
N PRO A 70 17.44 -0.04 7.54
CA PRO A 70 17.43 -0.99 6.43
C PRO A 70 16.02 -1.48 6.09
N VAL A 71 15.19 -1.73 7.09
CA VAL A 71 13.80 -2.17 6.88
C VAL A 71 12.99 -1.05 6.23
N ILE A 72 13.11 0.19 6.70
CA ILE A 72 12.44 1.35 6.09
C ILE A 72 12.86 1.52 4.62
N SER A 73 14.14 1.30 4.30
CA SER A 73 14.65 1.38 2.93
C SER A 73 13.95 0.36 2.02
N VAL A 74 13.79 -0.88 2.50
CA VAL A 74 13.06 -1.93 1.77
C VAL A 74 11.57 -1.58 1.63
N LEU A 75 10.95 -1.05 2.68
CA LEU A 75 9.54 -0.63 2.65
C LEU A 75 9.31 0.51 1.65
N LEU A 76 10.19 1.51 1.63
CA LEU A 76 10.14 2.60 0.65
C LEU A 76 10.35 2.11 -0.78
N ALA A 77 11.29 1.18 -1.00
CA ALA A 77 11.48 0.57 -2.32
C ALA A 77 10.21 -0.16 -2.78
N LYS A 78 9.64 -1.00 -1.93
CA LYS A 78 8.37 -1.71 -2.20
C LYS A 78 7.20 -0.76 -2.43
N GLY A 79 7.09 0.30 -1.63
CA GLY A 79 6.03 1.30 -1.79
C GLY A 79 6.16 2.10 -3.10
N ASN A 80 7.38 2.37 -3.56
CA ASN A 80 7.60 2.99 -4.86
C ASN A 80 7.28 2.03 -6.03
N MET A 81 7.62 0.75 -5.90
CA MET A 81 7.22 -0.29 -6.87
C MET A 81 5.69 -0.39 -6.95
N GLU A 82 5.02 -0.45 -5.81
CA GLU A 82 3.56 -0.49 -5.71
C GLU A 82 2.90 0.73 -6.38
N TYR A 83 3.46 1.93 -6.14
CA TYR A 83 3.00 3.17 -6.78
C TYR A 83 3.14 3.09 -8.30
N GLN A 84 4.29 2.61 -8.78
CA GLN A 84 4.59 2.49 -10.19
C GLN A 84 3.64 1.48 -10.87
N GLU A 85 3.47 0.29 -10.29
CA GLU A 85 2.56 -0.75 -10.78
C GLU A 85 1.11 -0.24 -10.86
N THR A 86 0.67 0.51 -9.85
CA THR A 86 -0.70 1.02 -9.76
C THR A 86 -0.96 2.13 -10.77
N VAL A 87 -0.08 3.12 -10.86
CA VAL A 87 -0.29 4.30 -11.72
C VAL A 87 -0.04 3.99 -13.20
N ASN A 88 0.89 3.08 -13.51
CA ASN A 88 1.12 2.63 -14.88
C ASN A 88 0.09 1.61 -15.38
N PHE A 89 -0.92 1.29 -14.57
CA PHE A 89 -1.95 0.31 -14.89
C PHE A 89 -1.37 -1.08 -15.24
N TRP A 90 -0.34 -1.50 -14.49
CA TRP A 90 0.19 -2.87 -14.57
C TRP A 90 -0.62 -3.83 -13.69
N LYS A 91 -1.30 -3.30 -12.67
CA LYS A 91 -2.24 -4.07 -11.84
C LYS A 91 -3.60 -4.18 -12.50
N GLN A 92 -4.40 -5.13 -11.99
CA GLN A 92 -5.81 -5.29 -12.30
C GLN A 92 -6.68 -4.84 -11.11
N LYS A 93 -7.96 -4.53 -11.39
CA LYS A 93 -8.97 -4.13 -10.38
C LYS A 93 -8.95 -5.10 -9.18
N ALA A 94 -9.00 -6.41 -9.44
CA ALA A 94 -8.98 -7.45 -8.40
C ALA A 94 -7.77 -7.37 -7.44
N GLN A 95 -6.59 -6.99 -7.93
CA GLN A 95 -5.40 -6.85 -7.09
C GLN A 95 -5.48 -5.64 -6.16
N ILE A 96 -6.13 -4.55 -6.60
CA ILE A 96 -6.36 -3.38 -5.75
C ILE A 96 -7.42 -3.66 -4.69
N PHE A 97 -8.48 -4.41 -5.03
CA PHE A 97 -9.50 -4.80 -4.07
C PHE A 97 -8.97 -5.67 -2.93
N LYS A 98 -7.80 -6.31 -3.08
CA LYS A 98 -7.14 -7.01 -1.95
C LYS A 98 -6.89 -6.11 -0.74
N TYR A 99 -6.61 -4.81 -0.95
CA TYR A 99 -6.44 -3.83 0.14
C TYR A 99 -7.76 -3.50 0.89
N PHE A 100 -8.90 -3.86 0.30
CA PHE A 100 -10.26 -3.66 0.82
C PHE A 100 -10.89 -4.97 1.31
N SER A 101 -10.11 -6.05 1.42
CA SER A 101 -10.62 -7.37 1.79
C SER A 101 -11.31 -7.41 3.16
N GLN A 102 -10.90 -6.55 4.10
CA GLN A 102 -11.53 -6.42 5.41
C GLN A 102 -12.96 -5.85 5.34
N GLU A 103 -13.20 -4.93 4.41
CA GLU A 103 -14.50 -4.31 4.19
C GLU A 103 -15.42 -5.20 3.35
N GLU A 104 -14.86 -5.95 2.42
CA GLU A 104 -15.62 -6.83 1.53
C GLU A 104 -16.15 -8.07 2.27
N TYR A 105 -15.38 -8.62 3.22
CA TYR A 105 -15.74 -9.84 3.95
C TYR A 105 -15.66 -9.64 5.48
N PRO A 106 -16.49 -8.78 6.08
CA PRO A 106 -16.41 -8.45 7.50
C PRO A 106 -16.57 -9.67 8.41
N GLU A 107 -17.42 -10.63 8.04
CA GLU A 107 -17.65 -11.87 8.79
C GLU A 107 -16.39 -12.75 8.88
N ARG A 108 -15.56 -12.74 7.84
CA ARG A 108 -14.31 -13.51 7.81
C ARG A 108 -13.25 -12.92 8.74
N TYR A 109 -13.25 -11.60 8.92
CA TYR A 109 -12.32 -10.87 9.78
C TYR A 109 -12.92 -10.51 11.14
N ALA A 110 -14.16 -10.93 11.41
CA ALA A 110 -14.78 -10.77 12.70
C ALA A 110 -13.95 -11.49 13.77
N ARG A 111 -13.86 -10.87 14.95
CA ARG A 111 -13.16 -11.49 16.09
C ARG A 111 -13.99 -12.68 16.58
N LYS A 112 -13.63 -13.87 16.11
CA LYS A 112 -14.20 -15.13 16.56
C LYS A 112 -13.77 -15.42 18.00
N GLY A 113 -14.73 -15.84 18.82
CA GLY A 113 -14.47 -16.29 20.18
C GLY A 113 -13.65 -17.59 20.17
N PHE A 114 -13.20 -18.03 21.35
CA PHE A 114 -12.53 -19.33 21.48
C PHE A 114 -13.44 -20.47 20.99
N VAL A 115 -14.72 -20.47 21.36
CA VAL A 115 -15.70 -21.51 20.97
C VAL A 115 -15.86 -21.57 19.44
N ASP A 116 -16.04 -20.43 18.77
CA ASP A 116 -16.16 -20.37 17.31
C ASP A 116 -14.90 -20.94 16.63
N LYS A 117 -13.71 -20.56 17.12
CA LYS A 117 -12.44 -21.10 16.61
C LYS A 117 -12.30 -22.59 16.84
N PHE A 118 -12.74 -23.08 18.00
CA PHE A 118 -12.73 -24.50 18.35
C PHE A 118 -13.64 -25.30 17.43
N LEU A 119 -14.87 -24.83 17.19
CA LEU A 119 -15.83 -25.45 16.27
C LEU A 119 -15.32 -25.47 14.82
N GLU A 120 -14.54 -24.46 14.42
CA GLU A 120 -13.91 -24.38 13.10
C GLU A 120 -12.58 -25.15 12.99
N GLY A 121 -12.07 -25.72 14.09
CA GLY A 121 -10.78 -26.43 14.12
C GLY A 121 -9.56 -25.51 13.92
N THR A 122 -9.68 -24.24 14.30
CA THR A 122 -8.64 -23.20 14.17
C THR A 122 -8.12 -22.66 15.50
N ALA A 123 -8.50 -23.29 16.62
CA ALA A 123 -8.10 -22.94 17.98
C ALA A 123 -6.72 -23.49 18.37
#